data_AF-A0A2V8U776-F1
#
_entry.id   AF-A0A2V8U776-F1
#
_cell.length_a   1.000
_cell.length_b   1.000
_cell.length_c   1.000
_cell.angle_alpha   90.00
_cell.angle_beta   90.00
_cell.angle_gamma   90.00
#
_symmetry.space_group_name_H-M   'P 1'
#
loop_
_entity.id
_entity.type
_entity.pdbx_description
1 polymer ?
#
loop_
_entity_poly.entity_id
_entity_poly.type
_entity_poly.pdbx_seq_one_letter_code
_entity_poly.pdbx_strand_id
1 'polypeptide(L)' 'MVLKTLKRWLAGGPRVDYSKVRRNDPCPCGRGNKFKNCCIDKAEKQTRADRDAKLFGSSKG' A
#
# COMPACT_ATOMS: atom_id res chain seq x y z
N MET A 1 21.62 16.22 6.72
CA MET A 1 20.97 15.21 5.84
C MET A 1 20.58 13.91 6.57
N VAL A 2 21.04 13.67 7.80
CA VAL A 2 20.68 12.51 8.64
C VAL A 2 19.24 12.57 9.19
N LEU A 3 18.78 13.75 9.63
CA LEU A 3 17.42 13.99 10.14
C LEU A 3 16.31 13.70 9.10
N LYS A 4 16.54 14.01 7.82
CA LYS A 4 15.59 13.73 6.73
C LYS A 4 15.41 12.23 6.50
N THR A 5 16.49 11.47 6.59
CA THR A 5 16.48 10.01 6.45
C THR A 5 15.76 9.34 7.62
N LEU A 6 16.06 9.75 8.86
CA LEU A 6 15.37 9.26 10.07
C LEU A 6 13.86 9.53 10.02
N LYS A 7 13.46 10.74 9.61
CA LYS A 7 12.04 11.11 9.51
C LYS A 7 11.27 10.26 8.49
N ARG A 8 11.93 9.79 7.41
CA ARG A 8 11.31 8.92 6.40
C ARG A 8 11.09 7.49 6.91
N TRP A 9 11.93 6.99 7.81
CA TRP A 9 11.74 5.69 8.46
C TRP A 9 10.65 5.72 9.53
N LEU A 10 10.59 6.80 10.32
CA LEU A 10 9.58 6.98 11.36
C LEU A 10 8.16 7.19 10.81
N ALA A 11 8.01 7.63 9.56
CA ALA A 11 6.72 7.88 8.91
C ALA A 11 6.01 6.63 8.35
N GLY A 12 6.51 5.41 8.64
CA GLY A 12 5.78 4.18 8.34
C GLY A 12 6.15 3.46 7.03
N GLY A 13 7.42 3.47 6.65
CA GLY A 13 7.99 2.62 5.59
C GLY A 13 7.42 2.82 4.17
N PRO A 14 8.03 2.20 3.14
CA PRO A 14 7.51 2.28 1.78
C PRO A 14 6.22 1.45 1.67
N ARG A 15 5.14 2.09 1.20
CA ARG A 15 3.92 1.37 0.81
C ARG A 15 4.24 0.52 -0.41
N VAL A 16 3.91 -0.78 -0.34
CA VAL A 16 4.03 -1.70 -1.47
C VAL A 16 2.91 -1.39 -2.46
N ASP A 17 3.24 -1.13 -3.72
CA ASP A 17 2.26 -0.91 -4.79
C ASP A 17 1.74 -2.25 -5.30
N TYR A 18 0.43 -2.48 -5.15
CA TYR A 18 -0.26 -3.68 -5.62
C TYR A 18 -1.04 -3.46 -6.92
N SER A 19 -1.01 -2.25 -7.51
CA SER A 19 -1.88 -1.85 -8.63
C SER A 19 -1.69 -2.67 -9.90
N LYS A 20 -0.51 -3.26 -10.10
CA LYS A 20 -0.11 -4.00 -11.31
C LYS A 20 0.17 -5.48 -11.08
N VAL A 21 -0.07 -6.00 -9.87
CA VAL A 21 0.22 -7.40 -9.52
C VAL A 21 -0.92 -8.30 -9.98
N ARG A 22 -0.61 -9.37 -10.74
CA ARG A 22 -1.65 -10.34 -11.15
C ARG A 22 -1.89 -11.36 -10.04
N ARG A 23 -3.07 -11.98 -10.05
CA ARG A 23 -3.52 -12.93 -9.00
C ARG A 23 -2.53 -14.06 -8.71
N ASN A 24 -1.89 -14.63 -9.73
CA ASN A 24 -0.97 -15.76 -9.56
C ASN A 24 0.49 -15.35 -9.37
N ASP A 25 0.83 -14.07 -9.51
CA ASP A 25 2.20 -13.59 -9.37
C ASP A 25 2.68 -13.71 -7.91
N PRO A 26 3.99 -13.81 -7.66
CA PRO A 26 4.53 -13.73 -6.31
C PRO A 26 4.13 -12.39 -5.64
N CYS A 27 3.70 -12.45 -4.38
CA CYS A 27 3.34 -11.25 -3.64
C CYS A 27 4.57 -10.36 -3.39
N PRO A 28 4.55 -9.07 -3.79
CA PRO A 28 5.67 -8.14 -3.54
C PRO A 28 5.86 -7.78 -2.06
N CYS A 29 5.01 -8.30 -1.18
CA CYS A 29 5.09 -8.17 0.26
C CYS A 29 6.18 -9.03 0.92
N GLY A 30 6.90 -9.86 0.15
CA GLY A 30 8.04 -10.65 0.64
C GLY A 30 7.69 -11.95 1.37
N ARG A 31 6.42 -12.36 1.39
CA ARG A 31 5.97 -13.61 2.05
C ARG A 31 6.17 -14.89 1.23
N GLY A 32 6.62 -14.79 -0.02
CA GLY A 32 6.81 -15.94 -0.92
C GLY A 32 5.54 -16.57 -1.48
N ASN A 33 4.35 -16.16 -1.03
CA ASN A 33 3.07 -16.69 -1.49
C ASN A 33 2.58 -16.00 -2.77
N LYS A 34 1.72 -16.70 -3.55
CA LYS A 34 0.97 -16.09 -4.66
C LYS A 34 0.12 -14.93 -4.15
N PHE A 35 -0.02 -13.87 -4.94
CA PHE A 35 -0.70 -12.64 -4.55
C PHE A 35 -2.15 -12.88 -4.09
N LYS A 36 -2.89 -13.73 -4.82
CA LYS A 36 -4.26 -14.15 -4.49
C LYS A 36 -4.42 -14.85 -3.14
N ASN A 37 -3.36 -15.46 -2.63
CA ASN A 37 -3.37 -16.15 -1.33
C ASN A 37 -2.66 -15.32 -0.24
N CYS A 38 -2.35 -14.05 -0.51
CA CYS A 38 -1.51 -13.26 0.39
C CYS A 38 -2.05 -11.86 0.68
N CYS A 39 -2.08 -10.97 -0.31
CA CYS A 39 -2.42 -9.56 -0.10
C CYS A 39 -3.58 -9.07 -0.98
N ILE A 40 -4.26 -9.96 -1.69
CA ILE A 40 -5.34 -9.59 -2.61
C ILE A 40 -6.46 -8.81 -1.91
N ASP A 41 -6.92 -9.28 -0.75
CA ASP A 41 -7.97 -8.60 0.02
C ASP A 41 -7.49 -7.25 0.56
N LYS A 42 -6.19 -7.15 0.87
CA LYS A 42 -5.58 -5.91 1.37
C LYS A 42 -5.45 -4.87 0.25
N ALA A 43 -5.08 -5.32 -0.94
CA ALA A 43 -4.93 -4.46 -2.12
C ALA A 43 -6.27 -3.86 -2.55
N GLU A 44 -7.35 -4.64 -2.50
CA GLU A 44 -8.71 -4.16 -2.80
C GLU A 44 -9.20 -3.15 -1.76
N LYS A 45 -8.97 -3.42 -0.46
CA LYS A 45 -9.27 -2.47 0.61
C LYS A 45 -8.48 -1.17 0.46
N GLN A 46 -7.23 -1.24 0.02
CA GLN A 46 -6.42 -0.06 -0.28
C GLN A 46 -7.02 0.76 -1.41
N THR A 47 -7.35 0.13 -2.54
CA THR A 47 -7.96 0.85 -3.67
C THR A 47 -9.30 1.48 -3.29
N ARG A 48 -10.09 0.83 -2.44
CA ARG A 48 -11.33 1.41 -1.89
C ARG A 48 -11.04 2.61 -0.99
N ALA A 49 -10.13 2.47 -0.03
CA ALA A 49 -9.74 3.56 0.86
C ALA A 49 -9.16 4.77 0.07
N ASP A 50 -8.38 4.52 -0.98
CA ASP A 50 -7.85 5.57 -1.86
C ASP A 50 -8.96 6.26 -2.67
N ARG A 51 -9.98 5.52 -3.13
CA ARG A 51 -11.16 6.10 -3.79
C ARG A 51 -11.99 6.92 -2.81
N ASP A 52 -12.28 6.38 -1.63
CA ASP A 52 -13.05 7.04 -0.59
C ASP A 52 -12.32 8.31 -0.10
N ALA A 53 -11.00 8.25 0.06
CA ALA A 53 -10.18 9.43 0.38
C ALA A 53 -10.19 10.49 -0.73
N LYS A 54 -10.24 10.11 -2.01
CA LYS A 54 -10.39 11.07 -3.13
C LYS A 54 -11.78 11.68 -3.20
N LEU A 55 -12.81 10.89 -2.88
CA LEU A 55 -14.21 11.33 -2.95
C LEU A 55 -14.59 12.20 -1.74
N PHE A 56 -14.11 11.86 -0.54
CA PHE A 56 -14.55 12.48 0.72
C PHE A 56 -13.43 13.23 1.48
N GLY A 57 -12.16 13.15 1.05
CA GLY A 57 -11.01 13.70 1.78
C GLY A 57 -10.73 15.19 1.63
N SER A 58 -11.70 16.01 1.21
CA SER A 58 -11.53 17.47 0.99
C SER A 58 -11.89 18.35 2.19
N SER A 59 -12.33 17.82 3.32
CA SER A 59 -12.58 18.64 4.51
C SER A 59 -11.33 18.76 5.38
N LYS A 60 -10.31 19.49 4.87
CA LYS A 60 -9.43 20.24 5.77
C LYS A 60 -10.11 21.60 6.02
N GLY A 61 -11.00 21.62 7.01
CA GLY A 61 -11.43 22.81 7.73
C GLY A 61 -10.80 22.79 9.11
#